data_AF-F2DQZ8-F1
#
_entry.id   AF-F2DQZ8-F1
#
_cell.length_a   1.000
_cell.length_b   1.000
_cell.length_c   1.000
_cell.angle_alpha   90.00
_cell.angle_beta   90.00
_cell.angle_gamma   90.00
#
_symmetry.space_group_name_H-M   'P 1'
#
loop_
_entity.id
_entity.type
_entity.pdbx_description
1 polymer ?
#
loop_
_entity_poly.entity_id
_entity_poly.type
_entity_poly.pdbx_seq_one_letter_code
_entity_poly.pdbx_strand_id
1 'polypeptide(L)'
;QVPVAPLQIPNEFSPVFNHSWVNGSDESTNSSPPETVIPTLITWGQGGNEVSVEGSWDNWTSRKVLERSGKDHAVLLVLPSGIYHYRIIVDGVPRYVSELPHVTDERGQVANLLDVHVSKDYISLFQHFARSFSKMAFQNVGS
;
A
#
# COMPACT_ATOMS: atom_id res chain seq x y z
N GLN A 1 29.27 1.03 -47.25
CA GLN A 1 28.47 1.46 -46.09
C GLN A 1 27.04 1.04 -46.37
N VAL A 2 26.44 0.21 -45.51
CA VAL A 2 25.11 -0.36 -45.75
C VAL A 2 24.24 -0.06 -44.52
N PRO A 3 23.05 0.54 -44.65
CA PRO A 3 22.14 0.66 -43.53
C PRO A 3 21.43 -0.68 -43.32
N VAL A 4 21.46 -1.19 -42.09
CA VAL A 4 20.73 -2.38 -41.66
C VAL A 4 19.28 -1.97 -41.35
N ALA A 5 18.32 -2.54 -42.06
CA ALA A 5 16.90 -2.41 -41.71
C ALA A 5 16.53 -3.46 -40.63
N PRO A 6 15.78 -3.10 -39.57
CA PRO A 6 15.38 -4.03 -38.52
C PRO A 6 14.34 -5.06 -39.00
N LEU A 7 14.50 -6.30 -38.53
CA LEU A 7 13.62 -7.44 -38.75
C LEU A 7 12.19 -7.16 -38.24
N GLN A 8 11.20 -7.20 -39.13
CA GLN A 8 9.79 -7.21 -38.76
C GLN A 8 9.35 -8.67 -38.53
N ILE A 9 9.13 -9.04 -37.27
CA ILE A 9 8.49 -10.32 -36.92
C ILE A 9 6.97 -10.13 -37.00
N PRO A 10 6.23 -11.04 -37.65
CA PRO A 10 4.79 -10.87 -37.91
C PRO A 10 3.91 -10.89 -36.66
N ASN A 11 2.86 -10.09 -36.77
CA ASN A 11 1.73 -9.89 -35.89
C ASN A 11 0.88 -11.15 -35.73
N GLU A 12 1.00 -11.88 -34.60
CA GLU A 12 -0.03 -12.86 -34.18
C GLU A 12 -0.25 -12.85 -32.66
N PHE A 13 -1.52 -12.63 -32.29
CA PHE A 13 -2.19 -12.77 -30.99
C PHE A 13 -2.02 -11.66 -29.93
N SER A 14 -2.99 -10.74 -29.90
CA SER A 14 -3.84 -10.50 -28.72
C SER A 14 -5.10 -9.68 -29.08
N PRO A 15 -6.23 -9.93 -28.42
CA PRO A 15 -7.57 -9.71 -28.96
C PRO A 15 -8.02 -8.26 -28.91
N VAL A 16 -8.80 -7.92 -29.93
CA VAL A 16 -9.61 -6.70 -30.12
C VAL A 16 -10.25 -6.22 -28.82
N PHE A 17 -9.84 -5.05 -28.33
CA PHE A 17 -10.70 -4.22 -27.48
C PHE A 17 -10.57 -2.75 -27.90
N ASN A 18 -11.69 -2.26 -28.44
CA ASN A 18 -12.04 -0.87 -28.76
C ASN A 18 -11.23 -0.11 -29.81
N HIS A 19 -11.57 -0.37 -31.07
CA HIS A 19 -11.67 0.72 -32.04
C HIS A 19 -12.86 1.60 -31.69
N SER A 20 -12.62 2.81 -31.20
CA SER A 20 -13.50 3.95 -31.44
C SER A 20 -12.72 5.25 -31.23
N TRP A 21 -12.70 6.05 -32.30
CA TRP A 21 -12.19 7.42 -32.46
C TRP A 21 -10.74 7.59 -32.91
N VAL A 22 -10.58 7.49 -34.24
CA VAL A 22 -9.64 8.35 -34.96
C VAL A 22 -10.19 9.77 -34.89
N ASN A 23 -9.47 10.67 -34.23
CA ASN A 23 -9.37 12.06 -34.70
C ASN A 23 -7.96 12.56 -34.38
N GLY A 24 -7.19 12.81 -35.43
CA GLY A 24 -5.85 13.35 -35.32
C GLY A 24 -5.90 14.84 -34.98
N SER A 25 -5.18 15.22 -33.94
CA SER A 25 -4.57 16.53 -33.77
C SER A 25 -3.55 16.44 -32.63
N ASP A 26 -2.35 16.92 -32.90
CA ASP A 26 -1.22 17.02 -31.98
C ASP A 26 -1.61 17.49 -30.58
N GLU A 27 -1.35 16.68 -29.56
CA GLU A 27 -0.97 17.22 -28.25
C GLU A 27 -0.15 16.20 -27.47
N SER A 28 1.12 16.53 -27.25
CA SER A 28 2.04 15.84 -26.35
C SER A 28 1.53 15.95 -24.91
N THR A 29 0.58 15.11 -24.54
CA THR A 29 0.24 14.93 -23.13
C THR A 29 1.07 13.77 -22.60
N ASN A 30 2.14 14.10 -21.87
CA ASN A 30 2.71 13.22 -20.85
C ASN A 30 1.60 12.94 -19.82
N SER A 31 0.66 12.07 -20.15
CA SER A 31 -0.29 11.52 -19.21
C SER A 31 0.42 10.40 -18.49
N SER A 32 1.08 10.73 -17.38
CA SER A 32 1.44 9.71 -16.39
C SER A 32 0.19 8.88 -16.11
N PRO A 33 0.26 7.54 -16.10
CA PRO A 33 -0.89 6.72 -15.77
C PRO A 33 -1.45 7.17 -14.40
N PRO A 34 -2.78 7.12 -14.20
CA PRO A 34 -3.40 7.56 -12.96
C PRO A 34 -2.76 6.82 -11.77
N GLU A 35 -2.27 7.58 -10.78
CA GLU A 35 -1.71 7.02 -9.56
C GLU A 35 -2.77 6.14 -8.90
N THR A 36 -2.50 4.84 -8.79
CA THR A 36 -3.45 3.92 -8.20
C THR A 36 -3.35 4.01 -6.69
N VAL A 37 -4.40 4.50 -6.03
CA VAL A 37 -4.50 4.56 -4.57
C VAL A 37 -5.13 3.29 -4.00
N ILE A 38 -4.53 2.73 -2.95
CA ILE A 38 -4.87 1.42 -2.39
C ILE A 38 -5.09 1.52 -0.88
N PRO A 39 -6.26 1.12 -0.36
CA PRO A 39 -6.48 0.95 1.07
C PRO A 39 -5.53 -0.11 1.63
N THR A 40 -4.70 0.29 2.58
CA THR A 40 -3.61 -0.49 3.16
C THR A 40 -3.77 -0.54 4.67
N LEU A 41 -3.92 -1.74 5.21
CA LEU A 41 -4.11 -1.99 6.63
C LEU A 41 -2.76 -2.25 7.31
N ILE A 42 -2.46 -1.52 8.38
CA ILE A 42 -1.31 -1.78 9.25
C ILE A 42 -1.85 -2.20 10.62
N THR A 43 -1.27 -3.24 11.21
CA THR A 43 -1.70 -3.80 12.50
C THR A 43 -0.54 -3.97 13.47
N TRP A 44 -0.86 -3.93 14.76
CA TRP A 44 0.07 -4.15 15.87
C TRP A 44 -0.62 -4.90 17.01
N GLY A 45 -0.19 -6.12 17.30
CA GLY A 45 -0.85 -7.01 18.27
C GLY A 45 -0.13 -7.20 19.61
N GLN A 46 0.89 -6.38 19.90
CA GLN A 46 1.76 -6.56 21.07
C GLN A 46 1.40 -5.62 22.25
N GLY A 47 0.27 -4.92 22.17
CA GLY A 47 -0.15 -3.94 23.19
C GLY A 47 0.64 -2.62 23.16
N GLY A 48 0.34 -1.75 24.11
CA GLY A 48 0.84 -0.38 24.20
C GLY A 48 -0.28 0.56 24.68
N ASN A 49 0.07 1.67 25.33
CA ASN A 49 -0.93 2.67 25.73
C ASN A 49 -1.23 3.61 24.56
N GLU A 50 -0.18 4.13 23.94
CA GLU A 50 -0.25 4.98 22.77
C GLU A 50 0.52 4.34 21.62
N VAL A 51 -0.20 4.00 20.54
CA VAL A 51 0.38 3.35 19.37
C VAL A 51 0.07 4.20 18.15
N SER A 52 1.11 4.59 17.41
CA SER A 52 1.00 5.33 16.16
C SER A 52 1.96 4.78 15.10
N VAL A 53 1.81 5.21 13.86
CA VAL A 53 2.68 4.85 12.74
C VAL A 53 3.18 6.11 12.03
N GLU A 54 4.44 6.06 11.61
CA GLU A 54 5.07 7.01 10.69
C GLU A 54 5.62 6.24 9.50
N GLY A 55 5.73 6.88 8.34
CA GLY A 55 6.32 6.24 7.18
C GLY A 55 6.77 7.19 6.10
N SER A 56 7.44 6.63 5.10
CA SER A 56 8.04 7.40 4.00
C SER A 56 7.02 8.01 3.04
N TRP A 57 5.74 7.65 3.14
CA TRP A 57 4.66 8.19 2.29
C TRP A 57 4.46 9.71 2.43
N ASP A 58 4.88 10.30 3.55
CA ASP A 58 4.85 11.74 3.78
C ASP A 58 6.20 12.30 4.22
N ASN A 59 7.29 11.60 3.86
CA ASN A 59 8.64 11.91 4.33
C ASN A 59 8.78 11.90 5.87
N TRP A 60 8.07 11.01 6.57
CA TRP A 60 8.14 10.86 8.02
C TRP A 60 7.68 12.11 8.80
N THR A 61 6.79 12.90 8.21
CA THR A 61 6.40 14.20 8.79
C THR A 61 5.17 14.10 9.70
N SER A 62 4.33 13.08 9.53
CA SER A 62 3.13 12.90 10.35
C SER A 62 3.06 11.55 11.05
N ARG A 63 2.44 11.55 12.24
CA ARG A 63 2.04 10.35 12.98
C ARG A 63 0.56 10.08 12.76
N LYS A 64 0.21 8.82 12.49
CA LYS A 64 -1.18 8.35 12.49
C LYS A 64 -1.40 7.44 13.68
N VAL A 65 -2.32 7.80 14.58
CA VAL A 65 -2.67 6.96 15.73
C VAL A 65 -3.43 5.73 15.26
N LEU A 66 -3.10 4.56 15.81
CA LEU A 66 -3.81 3.32 15.55
C LEU A 66 -5.01 3.18 16.51
N GLU A 67 -6.15 2.76 15.97
CA GLU A 67 -7.33 2.43 16.75
C GLU A 67 -7.08 1.17 17.58
N ARG A 68 -7.43 1.22 18.88
CA ARG A 68 -7.19 0.15 19.83
C ARG A 68 -8.43 -0.73 20.02
N SER A 69 -8.23 -2.05 20.00
CA SER A 69 -9.21 -3.07 20.41
C SER A 69 -8.52 -4.08 21.31
N GLY A 70 -8.76 -3.98 22.63
CA GLY A 70 -8.05 -4.82 23.62
C GLY A 70 -6.54 -4.55 23.61
N LYS A 71 -5.77 -5.53 23.13
CA LYS A 71 -4.30 -5.44 22.95
C LYS A 71 -3.87 -5.15 21.51
N ASP A 72 -4.82 -5.23 20.58
CA ASP A 72 -4.57 -5.08 19.16
C ASP A 72 -4.82 -3.64 18.74
N HIS A 73 -4.04 -3.17 17.77
CA HIS A 73 -4.08 -1.82 17.24
C HIS A 73 -4.08 -1.89 15.71
N ALA A 74 -4.85 -1.04 15.03
CA ALA A 74 -4.90 -1.00 13.58
C ALA A 74 -5.11 0.41 13.01
N VAL A 75 -4.64 0.63 11.79
CA VAL A 75 -4.96 1.83 10.99
C VAL A 75 -5.13 1.46 9.53
N LEU A 76 -6.10 2.08 8.87
CA LEU A 76 -6.30 2.00 7.44
C LEU A 76 -5.75 3.27 6.77
N LEU A 77 -4.72 3.11 5.94
CA LEU A 77 -4.15 4.18 5.14
C LEU A 77 -4.61 4.05 3.68
N VAL A 78 -4.73 5.16 2.96
CA VAL A 78 -4.95 5.14 1.52
C VAL A 78 -3.68 5.68 0.88
N LEU A 79 -2.91 4.79 0.25
CA LEU A 79 -1.56 5.10 -0.25
C LEU A 79 -1.50 4.86 -1.76
N PRO A 80 -0.78 5.69 -2.53
CA PRO A 80 -0.41 5.36 -3.90
C PRO A 80 0.36 4.04 -3.96
N SER A 81 0.23 3.29 -5.05
CA SER A 81 1.01 2.06 -5.26
C SER A 81 2.51 2.34 -5.21
N GLY A 82 3.27 1.53 -4.49
CA GLY A 82 4.70 1.70 -4.32
C GLY A 82 5.24 0.95 -3.10
N ILE A 83 6.56 1.05 -2.90
CA ILE A 83 7.24 0.48 -1.73
C ILE A 83 7.53 1.61 -0.75
N TYR A 84 7.10 1.42 0.50
CA TYR A 84 7.30 2.37 1.58
C TYR A 84 8.08 1.74 2.73
N HIS A 85 8.68 2.60 3.55
CA HIS A 85 9.24 2.23 4.84
C HIS A 85 8.35 2.79 5.95
N TYR A 86 8.15 2.05 7.02
CA TYR A 86 7.37 2.52 8.16
C TYR A 86 7.90 2.02 9.49
N ARG A 87 7.50 2.71 10.56
CA ARG A 87 7.79 2.35 11.95
C ARG A 87 6.54 2.52 12.78
N ILE A 88 6.36 1.61 13.73
CA ILE A 88 5.30 1.72 14.73
C ILE A 88 5.91 2.40 15.95
N ILE A 89 5.32 3.48 16.42
CA ILE A 89 5.75 4.18 17.62
C ILE A 89 4.85 3.70 18.76
N VAL A 90 5.43 2.96 19.70
CA VAL A 90 4.73 2.41 20.88
C VAL A 90 5.24 3.13 22.11
N ASP A 91 4.36 3.87 22.79
CA ASP A 91 4.68 4.64 23.99
C ASP A 91 5.91 5.55 23.79
N GLY A 92 5.99 6.18 22.60
CA GLY A 92 7.08 7.07 22.21
C GLY A 92 8.33 6.37 21.65
N VAL A 93 8.40 5.03 21.68
CA VAL A 93 9.56 4.26 21.23
C VAL A 93 9.30 3.64 19.84
N PRO A 94 10.18 3.84 18.85
CA PRO A 94 10.05 3.19 17.56
C PRO A 94 10.26 1.67 17.67
N ARG A 95 9.37 0.93 17.02
CA ARG A 95 9.29 -0.52 16.92
C ARG A 95 9.04 -0.92 15.47
N TYR A 96 9.30 -2.19 15.21
CA TYR A 96 9.01 -2.85 13.93
C TYR A 96 8.39 -4.22 14.21
N VAL A 97 7.72 -4.79 13.22
CA VAL A 97 7.19 -6.15 13.24
C VAL A 97 8.29 -7.08 12.72
N SER A 98 8.81 -7.96 13.57
CA SER A 98 9.92 -8.87 13.24
C SER A 98 9.60 -9.83 12.09
N GLU A 99 8.33 -10.25 12.00
CA GLU A 99 7.84 -11.21 11.00
C GLU A 99 7.65 -10.59 9.61
N LEU A 100 7.72 -9.26 9.49
CA LEU A 100 7.57 -8.57 8.21
C LEU A 100 8.93 -8.21 7.63
N PRO A 101 9.04 -8.08 6.30
CA PRO A 101 10.24 -7.58 5.65
C PRO A 101 10.64 -6.23 6.26
N HIS A 102 11.94 -6.04 6.49
CA HIS A 102 12.47 -4.84 7.12
C HIS A 102 13.89 -4.55 6.64
N VAL A 103 14.29 -3.29 6.81
CA VAL A 103 15.63 -2.79 6.50
C VAL A 103 16.20 -2.13 7.75
N THR A 104 17.53 -2.19 7.87
CA THR A 104 18.28 -1.48 8.91
C THR A 104 19.19 -0.48 8.22
N ASP A 105 19.15 0.78 8.64
CA ASP A 105 20.03 1.81 8.09
C ASP A 105 21.43 1.79 8.73
N GLU A 106 22.34 2.62 8.22
CA GLU A 106 23.72 2.74 8.72
C GLU A 106 23.81 3.19 10.19
N ARG A 107 22.73 3.77 10.73
CA ARG A 107 22.62 4.23 12.12
C ARG A 107 22.00 3.16 13.02
N GLY A 108 21.68 1.98 12.49
CA GLY A 108 21.05 0.88 13.23
C GLY A 108 19.54 1.02 13.40
N GLN A 109 18.90 1.98 12.72
CA GLN A 109 17.46 2.18 12.81
C GLN A 109 16.75 1.19 11.88
N VAL A 110 15.78 0.47 12.45
CA VAL A 110 15.01 -0.55 11.73
C VAL A 110 13.66 0.02 11.29
N ALA A 111 13.26 -0.27 10.05
CA ALA A 111 11.94 0.05 9.51
C ALA A 111 11.38 -1.15 8.72
N ASN A 112 10.08 -1.39 8.83
CA ASN A 112 9.41 -2.37 8.00
C ASN A 112 9.23 -1.85 6.58
N LEU A 113 9.29 -2.77 5.61
CA LEU A 113 8.91 -2.53 4.22
C LEU A 113 7.40 -2.76 4.07
N LEU A 114 6.75 -1.87 3.34
CA LEU A 114 5.33 -1.94 3.00
C LEU A 114 5.20 -1.90 1.49
N ASP A 115 4.79 -3.02 0.91
CA ASP A 115 4.62 -3.14 -0.53
C ASP A 115 3.14 -2.94 -0.92
N VAL A 116 2.83 -1.76 -1.48
CA VAL A 116 1.47 -1.33 -1.83
C VAL A 116 1.23 -1.59 -3.31
N HIS A 117 0.62 -2.73 -3.63
CA HIS A 117 0.26 -3.09 -5.00
C HIS A 117 -1.18 -3.60 -5.09
N VAL A 118 -1.79 -3.43 -6.27
CA VAL A 118 -3.14 -3.92 -6.54
C VAL A 118 -3.07 -5.45 -6.68
N SER A 119 -3.19 -6.17 -5.56
CA SER A 119 -3.56 -7.58 -5.61
C SER A 119 -5.06 -7.72 -5.37
N LYS A 120 -5.71 -8.58 -6.17
CA LYS A 120 -7.12 -8.96 -6.02
C LYS A 120 -7.40 -9.60 -4.66
N ASP A 121 -6.38 -10.11 -3.99
CA ASP A 121 -6.49 -10.75 -2.67
C ASP A 121 -6.68 -9.72 -1.55
N TYR A 122 -6.18 -8.49 -1.70
CA TYR A 122 -6.31 -7.43 -0.70
C TYR A 122 -7.76 -7.00 -0.47
N ILE A 123 -8.58 -6.97 -1.53
CA ILE A 123 -10.01 -6.64 -1.40
C ILE A 123 -10.72 -7.70 -0.55
N SER A 124 -10.36 -8.98 -0.72
CA SER A 124 -10.92 -10.08 0.07
C SER A 124 -10.44 -10.04 1.53
N LEU A 125 -9.15 -9.79 1.76
CA LEU A 125 -8.58 -9.69 3.11
C LEU A 125 -9.13 -8.47 3.87
N PHE A 126 -9.22 -7.31 3.22
CA PHE A 126 -9.83 -6.11 3.80
C PHE A 126 -11.30 -6.34 4.14
N GLN A 127 -12.08 -6.97 3.25
CA GLN A 127 -13.47 -7.30 3.56
C GLN A 127 -13.60 -8.32 4.70
N HIS A 128 -12.72 -9.31 4.78
CA HIS A 128 -12.72 -10.30 5.87
C HIS A 128 -12.36 -9.66 7.21
N PHE A 129 -11.35 -8.79 7.23
CA PHE A 129 -10.93 -8.06 8.40
C PHE A 129 -11.98 -7.05 8.84
N ALA A 130 -12.52 -6.23 7.92
CA ALA A 130 -13.61 -5.30 8.20
C ALA A 130 -14.85 -6.02 8.75
N ARG A 131 -15.18 -7.21 8.24
CA ARG A 131 -16.25 -8.05 8.81
C ARG A 131 -15.92 -8.54 10.22
N SER A 132 -14.67 -8.93 10.48
CA SER A 132 -14.23 -9.37 11.82
C SER A 132 -14.25 -8.23 12.84
N PHE A 133 -13.80 -7.03 12.44
CA PHE A 133 -13.83 -5.83 13.27
C PHE A 133 -15.27 -5.34 13.52
N SER A 134 -16.11 -5.35 12.48
CA SER A 134 -17.53 -5.02 12.63
C SER A 134 -18.23 -5.99 13.58
N LYS A 135 -17.94 -7.30 13.47
CA LYS A 135 -18.48 -8.32 14.39
C LYS A 135 -18.00 -8.14 15.84
N MET A 136 -16.78 -7.64 16.06
CA MET A 136 -16.29 -7.26 17.40
C MET A 136 -16.99 -6.02 17.95
N ALA A 137 -17.29 -5.02 17.11
CA ALA A 137 -18.02 -3.82 17.54
C ALA A 137 -19.45 -4.13 18.01
N PHE A 138 -20.13 -5.10 17.39
CA PHE A 138 -21.48 -5.52 17.79
C PHE A 138 -21.54 -6.35 19.08
N GLN A 139 -20.44 -7.00 19.50
CA GLN A 139 -20.42 -7.76 20.76
C GLN A 139 -20.29 -6.86 22.01
N ASN A 140 -19.93 -5.59 21.86
CA ASN A 140 -19.78 -4.63 22.96
C ASN A 140 -21.03 -3.76 23.25
N VAL A 141 -22.15 -3.97 22.53
CA VAL A 141 -23.40 -3.19 22.75
C VAL A 141 -24.44 -3.97 23.58
N GLY A 142 -24.02 -5.06 24.25
CA GLY A 142 -24.90 -5.87 25.09
C GLY A 142 -24.25 -6.21 26.43
N SER A 143 -24.33 -5.30 27.40
CA SER A 143 -24.24 -5.56 28.84
C SER A 143 -24.94 -4.45 29.60
#